data_AF-A0A849ECQ8-F1
#
_entry.id   AF-A0A849ECQ8-F1
#
_cell.length_a   1.000
_cell.length_b   1.000
_cell.length_c   1.000
_cell.angle_alpha   90.00
_cell.angle_beta   90.00
_cell.angle_gamma   90.00
#
_symmetry.space_group_name_H-M   'P 1'
#
loop_
_entity.id
_entity.type
_entity.pdbx_description
1 polymer ?
#
loop_
_entity_poly.entity_id
_entity_poly.type
_entity_poly.pdbx_seq_one_letter_code
_entity_poly.pdbx_strand_id
1 'polypeptide(L)' 'MNAIQTAEHARALIDAYGENAEAHAAQKANALRNSGEHQHAEAWMQVRKAINQMRGSHVS' A
#
# COMPACT_ATOMS: atom_id res chain seq x y z
N MET A 1 -4.71 -4.13 9.99
CA MET A 1 -3.24 -3.91 10.04
C MET A 1 -2.95 -2.77 10.99
N ASN A 2 -1.91 -2.88 11.82
CA ASN A 2 -1.40 -1.77 12.61
C ASN A 2 -0.39 -0.92 11.79
N ALA A 3 -0.13 0.33 12.20
CA ALA A 3 0.71 1.27 11.47
C ALA A 3 2.12 0.75 11.14
N ILE A 4 2.74 0.00 12.07
CA ILE A 4 4.06 -0.61 11.86
C ILE A 4 3.99 -1.65 10.73
N GLN A 5 3.02 -2.55 10.80
CA GLN A 5 2.82 -3.59 9.77
C GLN A 5 2.54 -2.97 8.40
N THR A 6 1.78 -1.88 8.35
CA THR A 6 1.52 -1.13 7.11
C THR A 6 2.80 -0.55 6.52
N ALA A 7 3.67 0.05 7.34
CA ALA A 7 4.94 0.60 6.89
C ALA A 7 5.90 -0.49 6.40
N GLU A 8 6.01 -1.62 7.12
CA GLU A 8 6.83 -2.75 6.69
C GLU A 8 6.33 -3.34 5.36
N HIS A 9 5.02 -3.48 5.20
CA HIS A 9 4.44 -3.97 3.95
C HIS A 9 4.67 -2.99 2.79
N ALA A 10 4.54 -1.69 3.05
CA ALA A 10 4.87 -0.64 2.08
C ALA A 10 6.34 -0.70 1.65
N ARG A 11 7.26 -0.86 2.61
CA ARG A 11 8.70 -1.00 2.36
C ARG A 11 8.99 -2.23 1.49
N ALA A 12 8.42 -3.39 1.83
CA ALA A 12 8.59 -4.61 1.06
C ALA A 12 8.04 -4.49 -0.38
N LEU A 13 6.91 -3.80 -0.56
CA LEU A 13 6.35 -3.54 -1.89
C LEU A 13 7.23 -2.59 -2.70
N ILE A 14 7.77 -1.54 -2.09
CA ILE A 14 8.71 -0.63 -2.77
C ILE A 14 9.98 -1.38 -3.18
N ASP A 15 10.51 -2.25 -2.32
CA ASP A 15 11.71 -3.04 -2.61
C ASP A 15 11.47 -4.05 -3.76
N ALA A 16 10.31 -4.72 -3.75
CA ALA A 16 9.97 -5.74 -4.75
C ALA A 16 9.49 -5.17 -6.09
N TYR A 17 8.71 -4.08 -6.08
CA TYR A 17 8.02 -3.53 -7.26
C TYR A 17 8.47 -2.13 -7.66
N GLY A 18 9.29 -1.45 -6.84
CA GLY A 18 9.78 -0.10 -7.12
C GLY A 18 8.65 0.90 -7.34
N GLU A 19 8.63 1.50 -8.53
CA GLU A 19 7.60 2.45 -8.97
C GLU A 19 6.19 1.83 -9.12
N ASN A 20 6.12 0.52 -9.37
CA ASN A 20 4.85 -0.20 -9.54
C ASN A 20 4.19 -0.58 -8.20
N ALA A 21 4.88 -0.37 -7.07
CA ALA A 21 4.40 -0.71 -5.75
C ALA A 21 3.05 -0.04 -5.42
N GLU A 22 2.91 1.24 -5.79
CA GLU A 22 1.67 2.00 -5.56
C GLU A 22 0.51 1.43 -6.40
N ALA A 23 0.76 1.14 -7.67
CA ALA A 23 -0.23 0.59 -8.59
C ALA A 23 -0.69 -0.80 -8.14
N HIS A 24 0.24 -1.64 -7.67
CA HIS A 24 -0.09 -2.96 -7.13
C HIS A 24 -0.99 -2.86 -5.89
N ALA A 25 -0.66 -1.97 -4.95
CA ALA A 25 -1.47 -1.76 -3.76
C ALA A 25 -2.87 -1.24 -4.11
N ALA A 26 -2.97 -0.30 -5.06
CA ALA A 26 -4.25 0.23 -5.55
C ALA A 26 -5.11 -0.84 -6.25
N GLN A 27 -4.50 -1.68 -7.10
CA GLN A 27 -5.20 -2.75 -7.80
C GLN A 27 -5.74 -3.78 -6.83
N LYS A 28 -4.94 -4.17 -5.82
CA LYS A 28 -5.35 -5.15 -4.81
C LYS A 28 -6.47 -4.62 -3.91
N ALA A 29 -6.41 -3.35 -3.51
CA ALA A 29 -7.50 -2.70 -2.77
C ALA A 29 -8.81 -2.75 -3.56
N ASN A 30 -8.77 -2.46 -4.87
CA ASN A 30 -9.95 -2.52 -5.74
C ASN A 30 -10.50 -3.95 -5.90
N ALA A 31 -9.62 -4.93 -6.10
CA ALA A 31 -10.02 -6.33 -6.20
C ALA A 31 -10.73 -6.81 -4.92
N LEU A 32 -10.17 -6.51 -3.75
CA LEU A 32 -10.76 -6.87 -2.46
C LEU A 32 -12.11 -6.18 -2.23
N ARG A 33 -12.23 -4.90 -2.59
CA ARG A 33 -13.49 -4.17 -2.51
C ARG A 33 -14.57 -4.80 -3.40
N ASN A 34 -14.21 -5.21 -4.62
CA ASN A 34 -15.14 -5.91 -5.53
C ASN A 34 -15.53 -7.31 -5.01
N SER A 35 -14.65 -7.96 -4.26
CA SER A 35 -14.94 -9.24 -3.60
C SER A 35 -15.73 -9.10 -2.29
N GLY A 36 -16.08 -7.88 -1.85
CA GLY A 36 -16.79 -7.63 -0.59
C GLY A 36 -15.88 -7.60 0.65
N GLU A 37 -14.57 -7.70 0.47
CA GLU A 37 -13.56 -7.71 1.53
C GLU A 37 -13.13 -6.27 1.88
N HIS A 38 -14.09 -5.45 2.33
CA HIS A 38 -13.89 -4.02 2.55
C HIS A 38 -12.78 -3.71 3.56
N GLN A 39 -12.69 -4.47 4.67
CA GLN A 39 -11.65 -4.27 5.68
C GLN A 39 -10.24 -4.51 5.14
N HIS A 40 -10.08 -5.52 4.28
CA HIS A 40 -8.82 -5.79 3.61
C HIS A 40 -8.52 -4.71 2.57
N ALA A 41 -9.52 -4.25 1.81
CA ALA A 41 -9.36 -3.15 0.87
C ALA A 41 -8.85 -1.86 1.56
N GLU A 42 -9.40 -1.53 2.72
CA GLU A 42 -8.93 -0.39 3.53
C GLU A 42 -7.48 -0.57 4.01
N ALA A 43 -7.10 -1.77 4.42
CA ALA A 43 -5.71 -2.06 4.80
C ALA A 43 -4.74 -1.82 3.62
N TRP A 44 -5.11 -2.23 2.41
CA TRP A 44 -4.30 -1.97 1.21
C TRP A 44 -4.25 -0.48 0.82
N MET A 45 -5.31 0.28 1.09
CA MET A 45 -5.30 1.74 0.94
C MET A 45 -4.35 2.43 1.93
N GLN A 46 -4.27 1.95 3.17
CA GLN A 46 -3.28 2.44 4.15
C GLN A 46 -1.85 2.13 3.71
N VAL A 47 -1.61 0.92 3.17
CA VAL A 47 -0.31 0.53 2.60
C VAL A 47 0.07 1.45 1.43
N ARG A 48 -0.86 1.72 0.51
CA ARG A 48 -0.65 2.65 -0.59
C ARG A 48 -0.27 4.05 -0.10
N LYS A 49 -0.97 4.55 0.92
CA LYS A 49 -0.66 5.85 1.53
C LYS A 49 0.74 5.87 2.13
N ALA A 50 1.13 4.82 2.85
CA ALA A 50 2.47 4.68 3.39
C ALA A 50 3.54 4.61 2.28
N ILE A 51 3.29 3.91 1.17
CA ILE A 51 4.19 3.91 0.00
C ILE A 51 4.40 5.32 -0.53
N ASN A 52 3.30 6.07 -0.71
CA ASN A 52 3.36 7.44 -1.23
C ASN A 52 4.08 8.38 -0.25
N GLN A 53 3.86 8.23 1.06
CA GLN A 53 4.60 8.96 2.09
C GLN A 53 6.10 8.64 2.08
N MET A 54 6.48 7.36 1.98
CA MET A 54 7.89 6.95 1.93
C MET A 54 8.60 7.46 0.68
N ARG A 55 7.90 7.51 -0.46
CA ARG A 55 8.44 8.07 -1.72
C ARG A 55 8.47 9.60 -1.71
N GLY A 56 7.45 10.23 -1.12
CA GLY A 56 7.33 11.69 -0.98
C GLY A 56 8.31 12.28 0.04
N SER A 57 8.69 11.53 1.08
CA SER A 57 9.76 11.92 2.01
C SER A 57 11.16 11.91 1.36
N HIS A 58 11.29 11.53 0.08
CA HIS A 58 12.51 11.70 -0.71
C HIS A 58 12.56 13.05 -1.45
N VAL A 59 11.84 14.07 -0.97
CA VAL A 59 12.00 15.48 -1.37
C VAL A 59 11.86 16.40 -0.15
N SER A 60 12.92 16.53 0.64
CA SER A 60 13.15 17.66 1.55
C SER A 60 14.64 17.86 1.72
#